data_AF-A0A1H7M1I7-F1
#
_entry.id   AF-A0A1H7M1I7-F1
#
_cell.length_a   1.000
_cell.length_b   1.000
_cell.length_c   1.000
_cell.angle_alpha   90.00
_cell.angle_beta   90.00
_cell.angle_gamma   90.00
#
_symmetry.space_group_name_H-M   'P 1'
#
loop_
_entity.id
_entity.type
_entity.pdbx_description
1 polymer ?
#
loop_
_entity_poly.entity_id
_entity_poly.type
_entity_poly.pdbx_seq_one_letter_code
_entity_poly.pdbx_strand_id
1 'polypeptide(L)'
;MKKCFLVGLGIIVLIIILRVNSKGKQLTNHVKGIIENTISTPSYINELGDSISTRVTLPKGYKRKAYPKGSFQEYLRHYQLKKHGSPIINYDNTRYFAQNWHDAILEIPVPSNGLQQCADALMRMRAEYLWDQNRKDEIGFNFTSGHYCSWKKYAAGFRPKIKGNKVTFHKTATPNSSKSNFYKYLNLVYTYAGTLSLHTELPKVKIKDLTIGDMLVNPGTPGHIEIIVDEIVNDQGQKLFLLAQGNTPAQNVCLLKNFEDTDISPWYRFEENSTIYTPSYYFEKGVFIRFK
;
A
#
# COMPACT_ATOMS: atom_id res chain seq x y z
N MET A 1 25.06 17.60 -42.17
CA MET A 1 25.69 17.86 -40.85
C MET A 1 24.81 18.66 -39.90
N LYS A 2 24.36 19.89 -40.23
CA LYS A 2 23.52 20.72 -39.32
C LYS A 2 22.18 20.08 -38.90
N LYS A 3 21.49 19.36 -39.79
CA LYS A 3 20.22 18.65 -39.48
C LYS A 3 20.43 17.50 -38.49
N CYS A 4 21.47 16.69 -38.66
CA CYS A 4 21.78 15.60 -37.71
C CYS A 4 22.18 16.14 -36.32
N PHE A 5 22.89 17.27 -36.28
CA PHE A 5 23.24 17.93 -35.02
C PHE A 5 22.00 18.47 -34.28
N LEU A 6 21.07 19.11 -34.99
CA LEU A 6 19.80 19.59 -34.42
C LEU A 6 18.91 18.44 -33.91
N VAL A 7 18.84 17.33 -34.64
CA VAL A 7 18.12 16.12 -34.19
C VAL A 7 18.78 15.53 -32.95
N GLY A 8 20.11 15.42 -32.92
CA GLY A 8 20.85 14.94 -31.75
C GLY A 8 20.65 15.82 -30.52
N LEU A 9 20.69 17.15 -30.68
CA LEU A 9 20.43 18.09 -29.59
C LEU A 9 18.98 17.98 -29.08
N GLY A 10 18.01 17.81 -29.97
CA GLY A 10 16.61 17.59 -29.60
C GLY A 10 16.41 16.31 -28.78
N ILE A 11 17.10 15.22 -29.14
CA ILE A 11 17.08 13.96 -28.38
C ILE A 11 17.71 14.15 -26.99
N ILE A 12 18.84 14.86 -26.90
CA ILE A 12 19.51 15.14 -25.62
C ILE A 12 18.60 15.97 -24.71
N VAL A 13 17.99 17.04 -25.23
CA VAL A 13 17.07 17.90 -24.47
C VAL A 13 15.86 17.08 -23.99
N LEU A 14 15.30 16.21 -24.83
CA LEU A 14 14.19 15.33 -24.45
C LEU A 14 14.60 14.36 -23.33
N ILE A 15 15.79 13.75 -23.42
CA ILE A 15 16.33 12.87 -22.37
C ILE A 15 16.50 13.63 -21.06
N ILE A 16 17.00 14.87 -21.11
CA ILE A 16 17.14 15.72 -19.92
C ILE A 16 15.77 16.04 -19.32
N ILE A 17 14.78 16.45 -20.12
CA ILE A 17 13.42 16.75 -19.65
C ILE A 17 12.80 15.51 -18.99
N LEU A 18 12.96 14.34 -19.61
CA LEU A 18 12.47 13.08 -19.05
C LEU A 18 13.17 12.74 -17.73
N ARG A 19 14.46 13.02 -17.57
CA ARG A 19 15.18 12.69 -16.32
C ARG A 19 14.96 13.69 -15.19
N VAL A 20 14.71 14.97 -15.50
CA VAL A 20 14.58 16.03 -14.49
C VAL A 20 13.16 16.09 -13.90
N ASN A 21 12.13 15.76 -14.68
CA ASN A 21 10.75 15.75 -14.20
C ASN A 21 10.40 14.38 -13.57
N SER A 22 9.78 14.39 -12.39
CA SER A 22 9.30 13.17 -11.71
C SER A 22 8.47 12.24 -12.61
N LYS A 23 7.58 12.78 -13.46
CA LYS A 23 6.79 11.96 -14.39
C LYS A 23 7.66 11.25 -15.43
N GLY A 24 8.65 11.97 -15.97
CA GLY A 24 9.58 11.38 -16.93
C GLY A 24 10.52 10.37 -16.27
N LYS A 25 10.96 10.63 -15.03
CA LYS A 25 11.77 9.68 -14.25
C LYS A 25 10.96 8.43 -13.93
N GLN A 26 9.68 8.56 -13.56
CA GLN A 26 8.78 7.41 -13.36
C GLN A 26 8.67 6.55 -14.63
N LEU A 27 8.47 7.17 -15.81
CA LEU A 27 8.44 6.46 -17.08
C LEU A 27 9.78 5.75 -17.36
N THR A 28 10.90 6.44 -17.11
CA THR A 28 12.25 5.88 -17.29
C THR A 28 12.46 4.66 -16.38
N ASN A 29 12.07 4.75 -15.10
CA ASN A 29 12.12 3.65 -14.15
C ASN A 29 11.26 2.48 -14.62
N HIS A 30 10.06 2.73 -15.16
CA HIS A 30 9.19 1.68 -15.68
C HIS A 30 9.84 0.91 -16.84
N VAL A 31 10.42 1.64 -17.80
CA VAL A 31 11.14 1.03 -18.93
C VAL A 31 12.35 0.23 -18.44
N LYS A 32 13.16 0.81 -17.55
CA LYS A 32 14.31 0.13 -16.92
C LYS A 32 13.87 -1.18 -16.24
N GLY A 33 12.88 -1.09 -15.35
CA GLY A 33 12.36 -2.23 -14.60
C GLY A 33 11.82 -3.36 -15.48
N ILE A 34 11.13 -3.04 -16.58
CA ILE A 34 10.67 -4.07 -17.54
C ILE A 34 11.85 -4.77 -18.22
N ILE A 35 12.83 -4.00 -18.70
CA ILE A 35 13.98 -4.53 -19.44
C ILE A 35 14.82 -5.41 -18.53
N GLU A 36 15.17 -4.94 -17.35
CA GLU A 36 16.06 -5.68 -16.44
C GLU A 36 15.41 -6.94 -15.87
N ASN A 37 14.10 -6.93 -15.60
CA ASN A 37 13.36 -8.15 -15.25
C ASN A 37 13.40 -9.22 -16.35
N THR A 38 13.59 -8.83 -17.61
CA THR A 38 13.70 -9.77 -18.75
C THR A 38 15.11 -10.38 -18.85
N ILE A 39 16.13 -9.69 -18.34
CA ILE A 39 17.55 -10.01 -18.55
C ILE A 39 18.17 -10.78 -17.36
N SER A 40 17.37 -11.15 -16.36
CA SER A 40 17.73 -11.97 -15.18
C SER A 40 18.62 -11.24 -14.16
N THR A 41 17.97 -10.52 -13.24
CA THR A 41 18.57 -10.10 -11.96
C THR A 41 18.33 -11.16 -10.88
N PRO A 42 19.10 -11.17 -9.77
CA PRO A 42 18.80 -12.01 -8.62
C PRO A 42 17.40 -11.68 -8.12
N SER A 43 16.45 -12.58 -8.38
CA SER A 43 15.10 -12.42 -7.87
C SER A 43 15.15 -12.71 -6.39
N TYR A 44 14.92 -11.71 -5.53
CA TYR A 44 14.71 -11.93 -4.09
C TYR A 44 13.34 -12.60 -3.83
N ILE A 45 12.90 -13.47 -4.73
CA ILE A 45 11.62 -14.15 -4.71
C ILE A 45 11.86 -15.66 -4.66
N ASN A 46 11.40 -16.28 -3.58
CA ASN A 46 11.20 -17.71 -3.47
C ASN A 46 9.78 -18.06 -3.92
N GLU A 47 9.64 -18.58 -5.14
CA GLU A 47 8.33 -18.86 -5.75
C GLU A 47 7.45 -19.84 -4.95
N LEU A 48 8.07 -20.68 -4.10
CA LEU A 48 7.36 -21.62 -3.23
C LEU A 48 6.85 -21.00 -1.94
N GLY A 49 7.30 -19.80 -1.59
CA GLY A 49 6.84 -19.10 -0.40
C GLY A 49 5.37 -18.70 -0.50
N ASP A 50 4.63 -18.88 0.58
CA ASP A 50 3.18 -18.66 0.70
C ASP A 50 2.82 -17.46 1.59
N SER A 51 3.78 -16.84 2.26
CA SER A 51 3.63 -15.61 3.04
C SER A 51 4.64 -14.57 2.58
N ILE A 52 4.48 -13.30 2.96
CA ILE A 52 5.44 -12.24 2.60
C ILE A 52 6.87 -12.62 3.03
N SER A 53 7.03 -13.10 4.26
CA SER A 53 8.35 -13.49 4.79
C SER A 53 8.98 -14.72 4.14
N THR A 54 8.17 -15.65 3.61
CA THR A 54 8.67 -16.88 2.96
C THR A 54 8.84 -16.68 1.46
N ARG A 55 8.08 -15.78 0.84
CA ARG A 55 8.14 -15.39 -0.58
C ARG A 55 9.31 -14.47 -0.86
N VAL A 56 9.58 -13.47 -0.03
CA VAL A 56 10.67 -12.52 -0.29
C VAL A 56 11.92 -12.91 0.49
N THR A 57 13.02 -13.17 -0.21
CA THR A 57 14.32 -13.54 0.36
C THR A 57 15.14 -12.28 0.70
N LEU A 58 16.22 -12.48 1.46
CA LEU A 58 17.00 -11.38 2.02
C LEU A 58 18.25 -11.09 1.17
N PRO A 59 18.57 -9.81 0.92
CA PRO A 59 19.89 -9.42 0.43
C PRO A 59 20.99 -9.83 1.42
N LYS A 60 22.19 -10.08 0.89
CA LYS A 60 23.35 -10.49 1.71
C LYS A 60 23.63 -9.45 2.80
N GLY A 61 23.85 -9.92 4.03
CA GLY A 61 24.15 -9.07 5.18
C GLY A 61 22.94 -8.43 5.86
N TYR A 62 21.72 -8.70 5.37
CA TYR A 62 20.49 -8.25 6.02
C TYR A 62 19.84 -9.36 6.84
N LYS A 63 19.16 -8.94 7.91
CA LYS A 63 18.29 -9.78 8.74
C LYS A 63 16.94 -9.11 8.95
N ARG A 64 15.89 -9.89 9.11
CA ARG A 64 14.58 -9.36 9.52
C ARG A 64 14.65 -8.83 10.95
N LYS A 65 14.10 -7.64 11.17
CA LYS A 65 13.94 -7.13 12.55
C LYS A 65 12.86 -7.94 13.26
N ALA A 66 13.11 -8.36 14.50
CA ALA A 66 12.12 -9.09 15.30
C ALA A 66 10.98 -8.18 15.77
N TYR A 67 9.78 -8.74 15.82
CA TYR A 67 8.58 -8.11 16.37
C TYR A 67 7.88 -9.05 17.34
N PRO A 68 7.16 -8.53 18.35
CA PRO A 68 6.39 -9.37 19.26
C PRO A 68 5.36 -10.22 18.50
N LYS A 69 5.19 -11.47 18.92
CA LYS A 69 4.16 -12.37 18.40
C LYS A 69 2.76 -11.76 18.64
N GLY A 70 1.88 -11.85 17.66
CA GLY A 70 0.53 -11.27 17.70
C GLY A 70 0.51 -9.76 17.52
N SER A 71 1.63 -9.11 17.20
CA SER A 71 1.66 -7.70 16.83
C SER A 71 1.16 -7.49 15.40
N PHE A 72 0.76 -6.26 15.07
CA PHE A 72 0.34 -5.94 13.70
C PHE A 72 1.48 -6.10 12.69
N GLN A 73 2.71 -5.84 13.11
CA GLN A 73 3.90 -6.02 12.30
C GLN A 73 4.16 -7.49 11.95
N GLU A 74 4.03 -8.37 12.95
CA GLU A 74 4.15 -9.81 12.73
C GLU A 74 3.01 -10.35 11.85
N TYR A 75 1.78 -9.86 12.05
CA TYR A 75 0.63 -10.18 11.20
C TYR A 75 0.85 -9.80 9.73
N LEU A 76 1.33 -8.57 9.46
CA LEU A 76 1.60 -8.10 8.09
C LEU A 76 2.70 -8.90 7.42
N ARG A 77 3.81 -9.16 8.11
CA ARG A 77 4.95 -9.92 7.56
C ARG A 77 4.59 -11.37 7.19
N HIS A 78 3.59 -11.95 7.85
CA HIS A 78 3.14 -13.32 7.58
C HIS A 78 1.79 -13.36 6.87
N TYR A 79 1.37 -12.26 6.24
CA TYR A 79 0.16 -12.24 5.44
C TYR A 79 0.27 -13.28 4.33
N GLN A 80 -0.75 -14.14 4.21
CA GLN A 80 -0.79 -15.18 3.20
C GLN A 80 -0.88 -14.59 1.79
N LEU A 81 -0.27 -15.28 0.84
CA LEU A 81 -0.12 -14.88 -0.54
C LEU A 81 -0.76 -15.89 -1.46
N LYS A 82 -1.26 -15.41 -2.60
CA LYS A 82 -1.58 -16.25 -3.74
C LYS A 82 -0.31 -16.93 -4.27
N LYS A 83 -0.51 -18.05 -4.98
CA LYS A 83 0.56 -18.76 -5.69
C LYS A 83 1.38 -17.78 -6.54
N HIS A 84 2.70 -17.96 -6.58
CA HIS A 84 3.57 -17.19 -7.46
C HIS A 84 3.07 -17.20 -8.91
N GLY A 85 3.20 -16.05 -9.59
CA GLY A 85 2.70 -15.86 -10.96
C GLY A 85 1.18 -15.67 -11.09
N SER A 86 0.42 -15.59 -9.98
CA SER A 86 -1.02 -15.29 -10.05
C SER A 86 -1.26 -13.93 -10.72
N PRO A 87 -2.25 -13.81 -11.62
CA PRO A 87 -2.57 -12.55 -12.26
C PRO A 87 -3.24 -11.59 -11.29
N ILE A 88 -3.00 -10.29 -11.45
CA ILE A 88 -3.78 -9.25 -10.77
C ILE A 88 -5.19 -9.24 -11.40
N ILE A 89 -6.20 -9.36 -10.57
CA ILE A 89 -7.61 -9.36 -10.94
C ILE A 89 -8.31 -8.14 -10.35
N ASN A 90 -9.11 -7.49 -11.19
CA ASN A 90 -9.99 -6.38 -10.83
C ASN A 90 -11.26 -6.88 -10.13
N TYR A 91 -12.00 -5.96 -9.51
CA TYR A 91 -13.28 -6.27 -8.85
C TYR A 91 -14.34 -6.91 -9.76
N ASP A 92 -14.26 -6.70 -11.07
CA ASP A 92 -15.15 -7.27 -12.10
C ASP A 92 -14.64 -8.59 -12.68
N ASN A 93 -13.61 -9.19 -12.07
CA ASN A 93 -12.91 -10.40 -12.50
C ASN A 93 -12.10 -10.26 -13.79
N THR A 94 -11.93 -9.06 -14.34
CA THR A 94 -11.01 -8.84 -15.47
C THR A 94 -9.56 -8.82 -15.00
N ARG A 95 -8.62 -9.09 -15.92
CA ARG A 95 -7.19 -8.93 -15.64
C ARG A 95 -6.83 -7.44 -15.62
N TYR A 96 -6.08 -7.01 -14.61
CA TYR A 96 -5.51 -5.67 -14.59
C TYR A 96 -4.48 -5.50 -15.72
N PHE A 97 -4.34 -4.30 -16.28
CA PHE A 97 -3.46 -4.09 -17.43
C PHE A 97 -1.96 -4.20 -17.07
N ALA A 98 -1.56 -3.73 -15.89
CA ALA A 98 -0.16 -3.70 -15.46
C ALA A 98 0.22 -4.90 -14.59
N GLN A 99 0.26 -6.08 -15.21
CA GLN A 99 0.59 -7.35 -14.53
C GLN A 99 2.04 -7.43 -14.02
N ASN A 100 2.91 -6.52 -14.43
CA ASN A 100 4.32 -6.48 -14.06
C ASN A 100 4.61 -5.63 -12.81
N TRP A 101 3.62 -4.95 -12.23
CA TRP A 101 3.80 -4.04 -11.09
C TRP A 101 4.03 -4.74 -9.74
N HIS A 102 3.84 -6.06 -9.67
CA HIS A 102 3.92 -6.81 -8.41
C HIS A 102 4.82 -8.04 -8.52
N ASP A 103 5.35 -8.48 -7.37
CA ASP A 103 6.02 -9.77 -7.21
C ASP A 103 5.16 -10.78 -6.42
N ALA A 104 4.17 -10.30 -5.66
CA ALA A 104 3.22 -11.15 -4.96
C ALA A 104 1.84 -10.48 -4.81
N ILE A 105 0.82 -11.31 -4.60
CA ILE A 105 -0.55 -10.87 -4.35
C ILE A 105 -0.96 -11.41 -2.98
N LEU A 106 -1.44 -10.54 -2.10
CA LEU A 106 -1.96 -10.93 -0.80
C LEU A 106 -3.29 -11.68 -0.98
N GLU A 107 -3.56 -12.65 -0.10
CA GLU A 107 -4.80 -13.42 -0.06
C GLU A 107 -5.94 -12.58 0.58
N ILE A 108 -6.20 -11.42 -0.02
CA ILE A 108 -7.29 -10.51 0.33
C ILE A 108 -8.32 -10.56 -0.80
N PRO A 109 -9.56 -11.00 -0.53
CA PRO A 109 -10.64 -10.98 -1.52
C PRO A 109 -10.87 -9.57 -2.05
N VAL A 110 -11.03 -9.46 -3.37
CA VAL A 110 -11.49 -8.23 -4.01
C VAL A 110 -13.02 -8.26 -3.98
N PRO A 111 -13.69 -7.28 -3.36
CA PRO A 111 -15.15 -7.30 -3.30
C PRO A 111 -15.74 -6.90 -4.66
N SER A 112 -16.74 -7.65 -5.13
CA SER A 112 -17.36 -7.44 -6.45
C SER A 112 -18.12 -6.12 -6.60
N ASN A 113 -18.36 -5.42 -5.49
CA ASN A 113 -19.00 -4.10 -5.49
C ASN A 113 -18.03 -2.96 -5.86
N GLY A 114 -16.76 -3.24 -6.14
CA GLY A 114 -15.76 -2.25 -6.53
C GLY A 114 -15.30 -1.30 -5.42
N LEU A 115 -15.80 -1.48 -4.20
CA LEU A 115 -15.26 -0.85 -2.99
C LEU A 115 -13.94 -1.55 -2.61
N GLN A 116 -13.24 -1.09 -1.58
CA GLN A 116 -11.88 -1.55 -1.27
C GLN A 116 -10.82 -1.00 -2.24
N GLN A 117 -10.80 0.32 -2.36
CA GLN A 117 -9.76 1.05 -3.08
C GLN A 117 -8.47 1.17 -2.25
N CYS A 118 -7.49 1.95 -2.71
CA CYS A 118 -6.15 2.10 -2.12
C CYS A 118 -6.15 2.11 -0.57
N ALA A 119 -6.69 3.16 0.06
CA ALA A 119 -6.73 3.29 1.52
C ALA A 119 -7.63 2.26 2.21
N ASP A 120 -8.70 1.84 1.55
CA ASP A 120 -9.67 0.90 2.08
C ASP A 120 -9.05 -0.48 2.33
N ALA A 121 -8.18 -0.94 1.44
CA ALA A 121 -7.43 -2.18 1.61
C ALA A 121 -6.59 -2.16 2.91
N LEU A 122 -5.94 -1.03 3.20
CA LEU A 122 -5.10 -0.86 4.38
C LEU A 122 -5.95 -0.76 5.65
N MET A 123 -7.07 -0.03 5.60
CA MET A 123 -8.07 -0.01 6.68
C MET A 123 -8.62 -1.41 6.97
N ARG A 124 -8.91 -2.20 5.92
CA ARG A 124 -9.35 -3.59 6.04
C ARG A 124 -8.30 -4.44 6.76
N MET A 125 -7.05 -4.39 6.31
CA MET A 125 -5.96 -5.18 6.90
C MET A 125 -5.81 -4.89 8.40
N ARG A 126 -5.88 -3.61 8.79
CA ARG A 126 -5.86 -3.22 10.22
C ARG A 126 -7.07 -3.72 10.98
N ALA A 127 -8.27 -3.59 10.40
CA ALA A 127 -9.52 -3.99 11.05
C ALA A 127 -9.66 -5.51 11.19
N GLU A 128 -9.24 -6.29 10.18
CA GLU A 128 -9.23 -7.75 10.23
C GLU A 128 -8.19 -8.27 11.24
N TYR A 129 -7.00 -7.67 11.30
CA TYR A 129 -6.03 -7.96 12.37
C TYR A 129 -6.65 -7.77 13.77
N LEU A 130 -7.27 -6.61 14.02
CA LEU A 130 -7.92 -6.36 15.32
C LEU A 130 -9.08 -7.32 15.58
N TRP A 131 -9.81 -7.70 14.54
CA TRP A 131 -10.88 -8.69 14.64
C TRP A 131 -10.35 -10.05 15.09
N ASP A 132 -9.30 -10.55 14.43
CA ASP A 132 -8.72 -11.87 14.65
C ASP A 132 -7.98 -11.95 16.00
N GLN A 133 -7.43 -10.82 16.47
CA GLN A 133 -6.86 -10.70 17.82
C GLN A 133 -7.91 -10.46 18.93
N ASN A 134 -9.21 -10.53 18.61
CA ASN A 134 -10.32 -10.25 19.52
C ASN A 134 -10.30 -8.83 20.14
N ARG A 135 -9.66 -7.87 19.47
CA ARG A 135 -9.54 -6.45 19.85
C ARG A 135 -10.57 -5.58 19.13
N LYS A 136 -11.79 -6.09 19.00
CA LYS A 136 -12.86 -5.49 18.17
C LYS A 136 -13.27 -4.08 18.63
N ASP A 137 -13.13 -3.79 19.91
CA ASP A 137 -13.44 -2.47 20.49
C ASP A 137 -12.51 -1.35 20.00
N GLU A 138 -11.34 -1.70 19.45
CA GLU A 138 -10.36 -0.75 18.91
C GLU A 138 -10.60 -0.43 17.43
N ILE A 139 -11.53 -1.15 16.77
CA ILE A 139 -11.83 -0.93 15.36
C ILE A 139 -12.62 0.37 15.20
N GLY A 140 -12.03 1.34 14.51
CA GLY A 140 -12.68 2.59 14.15
C GLY A 140 -11.80 3.48 13.29
N PHE A 141 -12.44 4.32 12.48
CA PHE A 141 -11.78 5.25 11.57
C PHE A 141 -12.55 6.57 11.54
N ASN A 142 -11.86 7.68 11.34
CA ASN A 142 -12.52 8.95 11.05
C ASN A 142 -12.98 9.00 9.60
N PHE A 143 -14.20 9.49 9.41
CA PHE A 143 -14.60 10.01 8.11
C PHE A 143 -13.76 11.23 7.75
N THR A 144 -13.75 11.60 6.47
CA THR A 144 -13.04 12.78 5.95
C THR A 144 -13.50 14.07 6.66
N SER A 145 -14.74 14.10 7.14
CA SER A 145 -15.28 15.18 7.97
C SER A 145 -14.78 15.18 9.42
N GLY A 146 -13.88 14.28 9.80
CA GLY A 146 -13.30 14.16 11.15
C GLY A 146 -14.16 13.41 12.18
N HIS A 147 -15.34 12.92 11.79
CA HIS A 147 -16.23 12.21 12.71
C HIS A 147 -15.81 10.75 12.85
N TYR A 148 -15.57 10.31 14.10
CA TYR A 148 -15.11 8.96 14.40
C TYR A 148 -16.25 7.93 14.28
N CYS A 149 -16.07 6.95 13.40
CA CYS A 149 -17.00 5.84 13.21
C CYS A 149 -16.42 4.56 13.80
N SER A 150 -16.80 4.20 15.02
CA SER A 150 -16.37 2.94 15.66
C SER A 150 -17.24 1.74 15.30
N TRP A 151 -16.60 0.58 15.16
CA TRP A 151 -17.29 -0.69 15.03
C TRP A 151 -18.20 -0.97 16.23
N LYS A 152 -17.74 -0.70 17.46
CA LYS A 152 -18.53 -0.92 18.68
C LYS A 152 -19.89 -0.23 18.65
N LYS A 153 -19.95 1.04 18.25
CA LYS A 153 -21.22 1.78 18.09
C LYS A 153 -22.03 1.23 16.93
N TYR A 154 -21.41 0.93 15.80
CA TYR A 154 -22.09 0.37 14.64
C TYR A 154 -22.75 -0.98 14.95
N ALA A 155 -22.03 -1.88 15.60
CA ALA A 155 -22.51 -3.19 16.05
C ALA A 155 -23.63 -3.06 17.09
N ALA A 156 -23.65 -2.01 17.91
CA ALA A 156 -24.73 -1.70 18.84
C ALA A 156 -25.99 -1.09 18.17
N GLY A 157 -25.99 -0.92 16.84
CA GLY A 157 -27.14 -0.44 16.06
C GLY A 157 -27.10 1.03 15.68
N PHE A 158 -26.01 1.76 15.96
CA PHE A 158 -25.87 3.15 15.54
C PHE A 158 -25.52 3.25 14.05
N ARG A 159 -26.12 4.21 13.35
CA ARG A 159 -25.82 4.53 11.95
C ARG A 159 -25.56 6.03 11.80
N PRO A 160 -24.66 6.43 10.89
CA PRO A 160 -24.43 7.84 10.62
C PRO A 160 -25.64 8.43 9.89
N LYS A 161 -26.03 9.64 10.29
CA LYS A 161 -26.93 10.53 9.57
C LYS A 161 -26.09 11.71 9.10
N ILE A 162 -26.04 11.89 7.80
CA ILE A 162 -25.09 12.82 7.16
C ILE A 162 -25.87 13.97 6.54
N LYS A 163 -25.47 15.21 6.86
CA LYS A 163 -26.00 16.43 6.27
C LYS A 163 -24.84 17.37 5.95
N GLY A 164 -24.39 17.36 4.70
CA GLY A 164 -23.14 18.01 4.30
C GLY A 164 -21.96 17.42 5.09
N ASN A 165 -21.12 18.28 5.67
CA ASN A 165 -19.96 17.86 6.47
C ASN A 165 -20.29 17.51 7.93
N LYS A 166 -21.56 17.57 8.34
CA LYS A 166 -21.99 17.21 9.71
C LYS A 166 -22.47 15.76 9.75
N VAL A 167 -21.96 15.00 10.70
CA VAL A 167 -22.36 13.60 10.91
C VAL A 167 -22.81 13.39 12.35
N THR A 168 -24.03 12.89 12.53
CA THR A 168 -24.53 12.45 13.83
C THR A 168 -24.78 10.95 13.80
N PHE A 169 -24.69 10.27 14.94
CA PHE A 169 -24.94 8.82 15.03
C PHE A 169 -26.23 8.56 15.79
N HIS A 170 -27.18 7.89 15.14
CA HIS A 170 -28.48 7.55 15.73
C HIS A 170 -28.67 6.05 15.75
N LYS A 171 -29.30 5.53 16.80
CA LYS A 171 -29.61 4.10 16.91
C LYS A 171 -30.84 3.79 16.04
N THR A 172 -30.61 3.23 14.87
CA THR A 172 -31.64 2.94 13.86
C THR A 172 -31.66 1.48 13.41
N ALA A 173 -30.72 0.67 13.86
CA ALA A 173 -30.66 -0.77 13.57
C ALA A 173 -30.66 -1.60 14.86
N THR A 174 -31.02 -2.87 14.75
CA THR A 174 -30.83 -3.83 15.84
C THR A 174 -29.35 -4.12 16.07
N PRO A 175 -28.93 -4.44 17.30
CA PRO A 175 -27.57 -4.87 17.58
C PRO A 175 -27.18 -6.11 16.76
N ASN A 176 -26.00 -6.09 16.15
CA ASN A 176 -25.47 -7.18 15.34
C ASN A 176 -23.93 -7.13 15.30
N SER A 177 -23.29 -8.09 15.98
CA SER A 177 -21.83 -8.24 16.06
C SER A 177 -21.26 -9.30 15.11
N SER A 178 -22.03 -9.76 14.12
CA SER A 178 -21.59 -10.78 13.17
C SER A 178 -20.48 -10.29 12.23
N LYS A 179 -19.67 -11.23 11.73
CA LYS A 179 -18.62 -10.94 10.73
C LYS A 179 -19.21 -10.38 9.42
N SER A 180 -20.41 -10.82 9.02
CA SER A 180 -21.11 -10.24 7.87
C SER A 180 -21.43 -8.75 8.09
N ASN A 181 -21.88 -8.38 9.29
CA ASN A 181 -22.16 -6.98 9.60
C ASN A 181 -20.87 -6.14 9.72
N PHE A 182 -19.75 -6.75 10.10
CA PHE A 182 -18.43 -6.12 10.08
C PHE A 182 -17.99 -5.70 8.67
N TYR A 183 -18.21 -6.52 7.65
CA TYR A 183 -17.93 -6.10 6.27
C TYR A 183 -18.90 -5.03 5.76
N LYS A 184 -20.15 -4.99 6.23
CA LYS A 184 -21.07 -3.87 5.97
C LYS A 184 -20.59 -2.57 6.62
N TYR A 185 -20.04 -2.65 7.83
CA TYR A 185 -19.38 -1.53 8.49
C TYR A 185 -18.17 -1.03 7.69
N LEU A 186 -17.31 -1.93 7.21
CA LEU A 186 -16.16 -1.53 6.38
C LEU A 186 -16.60 -0.84 5.09
N ASN A 187 -17.62 -1.35 4.39
CA ASN A 187 -18.17 -0.66 3.20
C ASN A 187 -18.68 0.75 3.53
N LEU A 188 -19.29 0.96 4.70
CA LEU A 188 -19.68 2.29 5.17
C LEU A 188 -18.45 3.18 5.37
N VAL A 189 -17.37 2.66 5.98
CA VAL A 189 -16.12 3.41 6.18
C VAL A 189 -15.52 3.80 4.82
N TYR A 190 -15.43 2.88 3.86
CA TYR A 190 -14.90 3.13 2.52
C TYR A 190 -15.66 4.22 1.75
N THR A 191 -16.92 4.46 2.12
CA THR A 191 -17.74 5.51 1.50
C THR A 191 -17.34 6.91 1.98
N TYR A 192 -16.82 7.04 3.20
CA TYR A 192 -16.63 8.35 3.87
C TYR A 192 -15.20 8.61 4.36
N ALA A 193 -14.34 7.60 4.37
CA ALA A 193 -12.94 7.65 4.75
C ALA A 193 -12.07 7.22 3.57
N GLY A 194 -10.81 7.64 3.56
CA GLY A 194 -9.85 7.30 2.52
C GLY A 194 -8.48 7.89 2.84
N THR A 195 -7.64 8.08 1.82
CA THR A 195 -6.26 8.54 1.99
C THR A 195 -6.17 9.85 2.79
N LEU A 196 -7.04 10.81 2.48
CA LEU A 196 -7.08 12.10 3.18
C LEU A 196 -7.51 11.96 4.65
N SER A 197 -8.47 11.09 4.97
CA SER A 197 -8.89 10.90 6.36
C SER A 197 -7.79 10.24 7.19
N LEU A 198 -7.13 9.20 6.67
CA LEU A 198 -5.98 8.55 7.32
C LEU A 198 -4.84 9.54 7.55
N HIS A 199 -4.45 10.29 6.52
CA HIS A 199 -3.43 11.33 6.66
C HIS A 199 -3.79 12.35 7.73
N THR A 200 -5.05 12.76 7.84
CA THR A 200 -5.48 13.76 8.80
C THR A 200 -5.49 13.21 10.22
N GLU A 201 -5.99 11.99 10.44
CA GLU A 201 -6.23 11.45 11.78
C GLU A 201 -5.01 10.79 12.45
N LEU A 202 -4.06 10.28 11.66
CA LEU A 202 -2.95 9.45 12.14
C LEU A 202 -1.67 10.27 12.42
N PRO A 203 -0.84 9.87 13.41
CA PRO A 203 0.46 10.49 13.67
C PRO A 203 1.43 10.30 12.49
N LYS A 204 2.33 11.27 12.32
CA LYS A 204 3.33 11.29 11.25
C LYS A 204 4.61 10.65 11.76
N VAL A 205 5.29 9.91 10.90
CA VAL A 205 6.49 9.14 11.24
C VAL A 205 7.67 9.65 10.43
N LYS A 206 8.82 9.80 11.08
CA LYS A 206 10.08 10.15 10.42
C LYS A 206 10.72 8.92 9.78
N ILE A 207 11.46 9.08 8.69
CA ILE A 207 12.00 7.94 7.92
C ILE A 207 12.88 7.03 8.79
N LYS A 208 13.71 7.61 9.67
CA LYS A 208 14.56 6.86 10.60
C LYS A 208 13.76 5.93 11.55
N ASP A 209 12.53 6.31 11.88
CA ASP A 209 11.66 5.64 12.85
C ASP A 209 10.66 4.68 12.18
N LEU A 210 10.78 4.48 10.86
CA LEU A 210 9.91 3.59 10.10
C LEU A 210 10.02 2.15 10.57
N THR A 211 8.86 1.50 10.51
CA THR A 211 8.58 0.12 10.87
C THR A 211 7.47 -0.46 9.99
N ILE A 212 7.28 -1.78 10.07
CA ILE A 212 6.13 -2.45 9.45
C ILE A 212 4.82 -1.81 9.94
N GLY A 213 3.86 -1.64 9.04
CA GLY A 213 2.56 -1.02 9.31
C GLY A 213 2.52 0.50 9.13
N ASP A 214 3.66 1.14 8.94
CA ASP A 214 3.70 2.54 8.49
C ASP A 214 3.27 2.65 7.04
N MET A 215 2.64 3.78 6.71
CA MET A 215 2.05 4.00 5.40
C MET A 215 2.62 5.24 4.74
N LEU A 216 3.17 5.07 3.54
CA LEU A 216 3.59 6.15 2.66
C LEU A 216 2.34 6.78 2.03
N VAL A 217 2.16 8.09 2.17
CA VAL A 217 0.90 8.76 1.82
C VAL A 217 1.12 10.03 0.98
N ASN A 218 0.35 10.15 -0.09
CA ASN A 218 0.08 11.41 -0.76
C ASN A 218 -1.38 11.81 -0.46
N PRO A 219 -1.62 12.79 0.44
CA PRO A 219 -2.98 13.17 0.80
C PRO A 219 -3.71 13.85 -0.36
N GLY A 220 -4.97 13.48 -0.59
CA GLY A 220 -5.79 14.10 -1.63
C GLY A 220 -7.03 13.29 -1.97
N THR A 221 -7.83 13.85 -2.87
CA THR A 221 -8.99 13.21 -3.51
C THR A 221 -8.97 13.54 -5.01
N PRO A 222 -8.28 12.74 -5.84
CA PRO A 222 -7.61 11.49 -5.50
C PRO A 222 -6.30 11.69 -4.75
N GLY A 223 -5.98 10.75 -3.86
CA GLY A 223 -4.69 10.60 -3.20
C GLY A 223 -4.20 9.16 -3.36
N HIS A 224 -3.02 8.84 -2.85
CA HIS A 224 -2.48 7.47 -2.91
C HIS A 224 -1.81 7.09 -1.60
N ILE A 225 -1.83 5.79 -1.28
CA ILE A 225 -1.28 5.27 -0.04
C ILE A 225 -0.81 3.82 -0.20
N GLU A 226 0.34 3.54 0.40
CA GLU A 226 1.00 2.23 0.36
C GLU A 226 1.48 1.89 1.78
N ILE A 227 1.45 0.63 2.17
CA ILE A 227 1.81 0.18 3.52
C ILE A 227 3.10 -0.64 3.51
N ILE A 228 3.96 -0.41 4.50
CA ILE A 228 5.14 -1.23 4.76
C ILE A 228 4.70 -2.57 5.36
N VAL A 229 5.06 -3.67 4.70
CA VAL A 229 4.64 -5.04 5.10
C VAL A 229 5.79 -5.93 5.56
N ASP A 230 7.04 -5.57 5.25
CA ASP A 230 8.23 -6.17 5.84
C ASP A 230 9.32 -5.12 5.99
N GLU A 231 10.26 -5.37 6.90
CA GLU A 231 11.49 -4.61 7.06
C GLU A 231 12.67 -5.52 7.43
N ILE A 232 13.83 -5.15 6.92
CA ILE A 232 15.10 -5.81 7.17
C ILE A 232 16.15 -4.76 7.49
N VAL A 233 17.17 -5.16 8.25
CA VAL A 233 18.23 -4.27 8.71
C VAL A 233 19.58 -4.98 8.57
N ASN A 234 20.61 -4.25 8.15
CA ASN A 234 21.99 -4.76 8.14
C ASN A 234 22.75 -4.35 9.40
N ASP A 235 24.00 -4.78 9.53
CA ASP A 235 24.82 -4.50 10.72
C ASP A 235 25.23 -3.02 10.83
N GLN A 236 25.10 -2.22 9.77
CA GLN A 236 25.26 -0.77 9.77
C GLN A 236 23.97 -0.02 10.16
N GLY A 237 22.89 -0.74 10.45
CA GLY A 237 21.58 -0.14 10.79
C GLY A 237 20.80 0.39 9.59
N GLN A 238 21.25 0.14 8.36
CA GLN A 238 20.50 0.51 7.15
C GLN A 238 19.30 -0.40 7.01
N LYS A 239 18.13 0.20 6.78
CA LYS A 239 16.86 -0.52 6.64
C LYS A 239 16.45 -0.61 5.19
N LEU A 240 15.83 -1.72 4.82
CA LEU A 240 15.05 -1.86 3.61
C LEU A 240 13.63 -2.33 3.94
N PHE A 241 12.68 -1.99 3.07
CA PHE A 241 11.25 -2.18 3.30
C PHE A 241 10.57 -2.85 2.11
N LEU A 242 9.47 -3.56 2.37
CA LEU A 242 8.54 -4.01 1.32
C LEU A 242 7.27 -3.19 1.38
N LEU A 243 6.74 -2.82 0.22
CA LEU A 243 5.52 -2.05 0.08
C LEU A 243 4.39 -2.91 -0.48
N ALA A 244 3.18 -2.72 0.05
CA ALA A 244 1.96 -3.29 -0.52
C ALA A 244 0.88 -2.21 -0.72
N GLN A 245 0.00 -2.43 -1.68
CA GLN A 245 -1.07 -1.47 -1.99
C GLN A 245 -2.34 -2.14 -2.54
N GLY A 246 -3.48 -1.47 -2.32
CA GLY A 246 -4.64 -1.59 -3.19
C GLY A 246 -4.56 -0.62 -4.39
N ASN A 247 -5.64 -0.47 -5.15
CA ASN A 247 -5.69 0.47 -6.28
C ASN A 247 -7.10 1.06 -6.46
N THR A 248 -7.23 2.02 -7.37
CA THR A 248 -8.51 2.59 -7.79
C THR A 248 -8.65 2.49 -9.32
N PRO A 249 -9.65 1.75 -9.85
CA PRO A 249 -10.66 0.92 -9.17
C PRO A 249 -10.08 -0.24 -8.34
N ALA A 250 -10.92 -0.87 -7.51
CA ALA A 250 -10.50 -1.96 -6.64
C ALA A 250 -9.96 -3.17 -7.44
N GLN A 251 -8.84 -3.69 -6.97
CA GLN A 251 -8.18 -4.89 -7.51
C GLN A 251 -7.53 -5.65 -6.35
N ASN A 252 -6.78 -6.71 -6.67
CA ASN A 252 -5.98 -7.40 -5.67
C ASN A 252 -4.97 -6.47 -4.94
N VAL A 253 -4.76 -6.74 -3.66
CA VAL A 253 -3.71 -6.08 -2.88
C VAL A 253 -2.37 -6.73 -3.23
N CYS A 254 -1.43 -5.92 -3.71
CA CYS A 254 -0.20 -6.41 -4.33
C CYS A 254 1.04 -5.92 -3.57
N LEU A 255 2.04 -6.80 -3.46
CA LEU A 255 3.40 -6.44 -3.04
C LEU A 255 4.17 -5.90 -4.26
N LEU A 256 4.70 -4.68 -4.14
CA LEU A 256 5.19 -3.89 -5.26
C LEU A 256 6.63 -4.22 -5.65
N LYS A 257 6.92 -4.16 -6.95
CA LYS A 257 8.29 -4.23 -7.48
C LYS A 257 9.03 -2.90 -7.34
N ASN A 258 10.33 -2.94 -7.04
CA ASN A 258 11.15 -1.73 -7.10
C ASN A 258 11.72 -1.54 -8.52
N PHE A 259 11.12 -0.63 -9.28
CA PHE A 259 11.60 -0.26 -10.63
C PHE A 259 12.70 0.81 -10.62
N GLU A 260 12.94 1.47 -9.49
CA GLU A 260 14.02 2.44 -9.37
C GLU A 260 15.36 1.73 -9.10
N ASP A 261 15.37 0.85 -8.10
CA ASP A 261 16.52 0.05 -7.68
C ASP A 261 16.20 -1.45 -7.81
N THR A 262 16.46 -1.95 -9.01
CA THR A 262 16.19 -3.32 -9.45
C THR A 262 17.16 -4.34 -8.87
N ASP A 263 18.35 -3.91 -8.44
CA ASP A 263 19.37 -4.76 -7.80
C ASP A 263 18.95 -5.23 -6.41
N ILE A 264 17.99 -4.54 -5.79
CA ILE A 264 17.38 -4.91 -4.50
C ILE A 264 15.89 -5.24 -4.60
N SER A 265 15.28 -5.18 -5.79
CA SER A 265 13.83 -5.41 -5.94
C SER A 265 13.38 -6.77 -5.38
N PRO A 266 12.29 -6.85 -4.58
CA PRO A 266 11.28 -5.82 -4.33
C PRO A 266 11.56 -4.87 -3.15
N TRP A 267 12.76 -4.88 -2.59
CA TRP A 267 13.11 -4.04 -1.44
C TRP A 267 13.25 -2.57 -1.82
N TYR A 268 12.81 -1.69 -0.93
CA TYR A 268 12.91 -0.24 -1.05
C TYR A 268 13.81 0.35 0.04
N ARG A 269 14.55 1.39 -0.34
CA ARG A 269 15.25 2.30 0.57
C ARG A 269 14.55 3.65 0.52
N PHE A 270 14.43 4.30 1.67
CA PHE A 270 13.89 5.65 1.76
C PHE A 270 14.95 6.62 2.27
N GLU A 271 14.99 7.79 1.67
CA GLU A 271 15.88 8.89 2.05
C GLU A 271 15.05 10.13 2.36
N GLU A 272 15.54 10.95 3.29
CA GLU A 272 14.87 12.20 3.64
C GLU A 272 14.90 13.16 2.44
N ASN A 273 13.78 13.84 2.19
CA ASN A 273 13.60 14.80 1.11
C ASN A 273 13.81 14.25 -0.32
N SER A 274 13.69 12.93 -0.53
CA SER A 274 13.70 12.34 -1.86
C SER A 274 12.28 12.03 -2.37
N THR A 275 12.09 12.10 -3.69
CA THR A 275 10.92 11.50 -4.35
C THR A 275 11.02 9.99 -4.23
N ILE A 276 9.90 9.33 -3.90
CA ILE A 276 9.81 7.86 -3.85
C ILE A 276 9.02 7.39 -5.06
N TYR A 277 9.59 6.50 -5.86
CA TYR A 277 8.95 5.95 -7.05
C TYR A 277 8.46 4.53 -6.79
N THR A 278 7.18 4.29 -7.08
CA THR A 278 6.59 2.96 -7.10
C THR A 278 5.99 2.66 -8.47
N PRO A 279 5.70 1.40 -8.79
CA PRO A 279 5.20 1.02 -10.12
C PRO A 279 3.97 1.80 -10.58
N SER A 280 3.07 2.13 -9.65
CA SER A 280 1.81 2.83 -9.93
C SER A 280 1.85 4.33 -9.66
N TYR A 281 2.82 4.82 -8.89
CA TYR A 281 2.78 6.19 -8.37
C TYR A 281 4.18 6.78 -8.12
N TYR A 282 4.25 8.08 -7.88
CA TYR A 282 5.43 8.71 -7.29
C TYR A 282 5.00 9.67 -6.18
N PHE A 283 5.73 9.65 -5.07
CA PHE A 283 5.49 10.53 -3.92
C PHE A 283 6.58 11.59 -3.93
N GLU A 284 6.23 12.85 -4.19
CA GLU A 284 7.19 13.97 -4.24
C GLU A 284 8.01 14.10 -2.96
N LYS A 285 7.40 13.73 -1.82
CA LYS A 285 8.07 13.64 -0.52
C LYS A 285 7.57 12.40 0.21
N GLY A 286 8.48 11.73 0.92
CA GLY A 286 8.13 10.62 1.82
C GLY A 286 7.38 11.10 3.07
N VAL A 287 6.06 11.25 2.98
CA VAL A 287 5.21 11.47 4.17
C VAL A 287 4.70 10.12 4.64
N PHE A 288 5.01 9.77 5.89
CA PHE A 288 4.59 8.50 6.48
C PHE A 288 3.64 8.70 7.66
N ILE A 289 2.65 7.83 7.79
CA ILE A 289 1.68 7.82 8.89
C ILE A 289 1.55 6.42 9.52
N ARG A 290 1.17 6.33 10.80
CA ARG A 290 1.05 5.07 11.55
C ARG A 290 -0.31 4.92 12.20
N PHE A 291 -0.91 3.72 12.14
CA PHE A 291 -2.11 3.42 12.93
C PHE A 291 -1.86 3.61 14.43
N LYS A 292 -2.89 4.08 15.16
CA LYS A 292 -2.87 4.20 16.61
C LYS A 292 -2.96 2.83 17.30
#